data_AF-A0A7K5LPQ9-F1
#
_entry.id   AF-A0A7K5LPQ9-F1
#
_cell.length_a   1.000
_cell.length_b   1.000
_cell.length_c   1.000
_cell.angle_alpha   90.00
_cell.angle_beta   90.00
_cell.angle_gamma   90.00
#
_symmetry.space_group_name_H-M   'P 1'
#
loop_
_entity.id
_entity.type
_entity.pdbx_description
1 polymer ?
#
loop_
_entity_poly.entity_id
_entity_poly.type
_entity_poly.pdbx_seq_one_letter_code
_entity_poly.pdbx_strand_id
1 'polypeptide(L)'
;TEESLQADSGADCVSLELRAADGALVTLTADFRQEVKIFRALILGELERGQSQFQALCFVTRLHRNEIIPSESMAKLRQKNPRTVRQAEEVRGLEHLSMDVAVNFSKAAQLSSHIHNVCAEAKEAIYTREEDVKFWLEKGVDGSLFEVLPQDSDLPDL
;
A
#
# COMPACT_ATOMS: atom_id res chain seq x y z
N THR A 1 -18.13 -3.41 -8.34
CA THR A 1 -16.97 -3.34 -7.44
C THR A 1 -17.04 -4.55 -6.54
N GLU A 2 -16.01 -5.39 -6.58
CA GLU A 2 -15.83 -6.50 -5.65
C GLU A 2 -14.85 -6.03 -4.57
N GLU A 3 -15.24 -6.19 -3.31
CA GLU A 3 -14.47 -5.72 -2.15
C GLU A 3 -14.33 -6.88 -1.15
N SER A 4 -13.09 -7.20 -0.80
CA SER A 4 -12.77 -8.18 0.23
C SER A 4 -11.98 -7.49 1.34
N LEU A 5 -12.38 -7.70 2.59
CA LEU A 5 -11.71 -7.13 3.76
C LEU A 5 -11.51 -8.23 4.79
N GLN A 6 -10.26 -8.43 5.19
CA GLN A 6 -9.83 -9.47 6.12
C GLN A 6 -9.05 -8.85 7.27
N ALA A 7 -9.14 -9.47 8.44
CA ALA A 7 -8.39 -9.08 9.62
C ALA A 7 -7.74 -10.32 10.22
N ASP A 8 -6.44 -10.20 10.53
CA ASP A 8 -5.66 -11.21 11.25
C ASP A 8 -5.19 -10.60 12.57
N SER A 9 -5.89 -10.95 13.65
CA SER A 9 -5.52 -10.49 14.99
C SER A 9 -4.20 -11.09 15.49
N GLY A 10 -3.77 -12.23 14.95
CA GLY A 10 -2.51 -12.89 15.32
C GLY A 10 -1.30 -12.22 14.69
N ALA A 11 -1.42 -11.79 13.43
CA ALA A 11 -0.43 -10.95 12.75
C ALA A 11 -0.55 -9.47 13.15
N ASP A 12 -1.66 -9.06 13.75
CA ASP A 12 -2.06 -7.67 13.98
C ASP A 12 -2.10 -6.87 12.67
N CYS A 13 -2.84 -7.40 11.71
CA CYS A 13 -2.89 -6.91 10.34
C CYS A 13 -4.32 -6.85 9.81
N VAL A 14 -4.59 -5.89 8.92
CA VAL A 14 -5.82 -5.81 8.12
C VAL A 14 -5.45 -5.78 6.65
N SER A 15 -6.16 -6.52 5.81
CA SER A 15 -6.01 -6.47 4.37
C SER A 15 -7.34 -6.15 3.67
N LEU A 16 -7.26 -5.33 2.63
CA LEU A 16 -8.36 -4.93 1.78
C LEU A 16 -7.96 -5.22 0.33
N GLU A 17 -8.90 -5.77 -0.44
CA GLU A 17 -8.79 -5.87 -1.88
C GLU A 17 -10.03 -5.24 -2.53
N LEU A 18 -9.79 -4.38 -3.52
CA LEU A 18 -10.80 -3.64 -4.26
C LEU A 18 -10.55 -3.82 -5.75
N ARG A 19 -11.53 -4.34 -6.48
CA ARG A 19 -11.54 -4.29 -7.94
C ARG A 19 -12.28 -3.04 -8.42
N ALA A 20 -11.52 -2.08 -8.94
CA ALA A 20 -12.03 -0.83 -9.48
C ALA A 20 -12.83 -1.04 -10.77
N ALA A 21 -13.60 -0.02 -11.17
CA ALA A 21 -14.52 -0.10 -12.31
C ALA A 21 -13.81 -0.23 -13.67
N ASP A 22 -12.58 0.28 -13.76
CA ASP A 22 -11.68 0.16 -14.91
C ASP A 22 -10.94 -1.19 -14.96
N GLY A 23 -11.19 -2.08 -14.00
CA GLY A 23 -10.56 -3.39 -13.89
C GLY A 23 -9.25 -3.41 -13.10
N ALA A 24 -8.75 -2.25 -12.64
CA ALA A 24 -7.58 -2.20 -11.78
C ALA A 24 -7.85 -2.93 -10.45
N LEU A 25 -6.85 -3.66 -9.98
CA LEU A 25 -6.91 -4.36 -8.69
C LEU A 25 -6.04 -3.62 -7.67
N VAL A 26 -6.70 -3.12 -6.63
CA VAL A 26 -6.06 -2.41 -5.54
C VAL A 26 -6.01 -3.33 -4.31
N THR A 27 -4.83 -3.49 -3.74
CA THR A 27 -4.62 -4.25 -2.51
C THR A 27 -3.99 -3.33 -1.46
N LEU A 28 -4.60 -3.24 -0.28
CA LEU A 28 -4.05 -2.54 0.87
C LEU A 28 -3.79 -3.54 1.99
N THR A 29 -2.64 -3.42 2.65
CA THR A 29 -2.28 -4.17 3.85
C THR A 29 -1.81 -3.19 4.92
N ALA A 30 -2.47 -3.18 6.07
CA ALA A 30 -2.13 -2.38 7.23
C ALA A 30 -1.54 -3.29 8.32
N ASP A 31 -0.22 -3.21 8.50
CA ASP A 31 0.54 -3.90 9.54
C ASP A 31 0.64 -2.98 10.77
N PHE A 32 -0.23 -3.21 11.75
CA PHE A 32 -0.28 -2.39 12.96
C PHE A 32 0.90 -2.65 13.88
N ARG A 33 1.50 -3.85 13.81
CA ARG A 33 2.67 -4.22 14.62
C ARG A 33 3.90 -3.41 14.22
N GLN A 34 4.10 -3.22 12.91
CA GLN A 34 5.23 -2.45 12.38
C GLN A 34 4.92 -0.97 12.11
N GLU A 35 3.66 -0.54 12.29
CA GLU A 35 3.19 0.79 11.91
C GLU A 35 3.41 1.06 10.40
N VAL A 36 3.15 0.06 9.54
CA VAL A 36 3.37 0.13 8.09
C VAL A 36 2.08 -0.11 7.32
N LYS A 37 1.84 0.71 6.29
CA LYS A 37 0.75 0.58 5.33
C LYS A 37 1.32 0.32 3.95
N ILE A 38 0.89 -0.76 3.32
CA ILE A 38 1.33 -1.21 2.00
C ILE A 38 0.13 -1.09 1.06
N PHE A 39 0.32 -0.45 -0.09
CA PHE A 39 -0.69 -0.31 -1.12
C PHE A 39 -0.11 -0.75 -2.46
N ARG A 40 -0.74 -1.74 -3.09
CA ARG A 40 -0.42 -2.18 -4.45
C ARG A 40 -1.57 -1.81 -5.37
N ALA A 41 -1.25 -1.23 -6.53
CA ALA A 41 -2.15 -1.10 -7.66
C ALA A 41 -1.67 -1.98 -8.81
N LEU A 42 -2.51 -2.89 -9.28
CA LEU A 42 -2.32 -3.65 -10.51
C LEU A 42 -3.23 -3.06 -11.57
N ILE A 43 -2.61 -2.39 -12.55
CA ILE A 43 -3.27 -1.66 -13.63
C ILE A 43 -3.18 -2.53 -14.89
N LEU A 44 -4.32 -2.80 -15.52
CA LEU A 44 -4.35 -3.59 -16.74
C LEU A 44 -3.78 -2.78 -17.90
N GLY A 45 -2.91 -3.40 -18.70
CA GLY A 45 -2.35 -2.77 -19.88
C GLY A 45 -3.19 -3.01 -21.13
N GLU A 46 -3.02 -2.14 -22.12
CA GLU A 46 -3.68 -2.22 -23.41
C GLU A 46 -2.85 -3.06 -24.40
N LEU A 47 -3.11 -4.37 -24.45
CA LEU A 47 -2.40 -5.31 -25.34
C LEU A 47 -2.49 -4.89 -26.82
N GLU A 48 -3.64 -4.35 -27.26
CA GLU A 48 -3.85 -3.84 -28.62
C GLU A 48 -2.92 -2.66 -28.98
N ARG A 49 -2.37 -2.00 -27.96
CA ARG A 49 -1.38 -0.92 -28.11
C ARG A 49 0.06 -1.39 -27.82
N GLY A 50 0.28 -2.70 -27.69
CA GLY A 50 1.58 -3.30 -27.42
C GLY A 50 2.08 -3.15 -25.98
N GLN A 51 1.20 -2.80 -25.03
CA GLN A 51 1.56 -2.75 -23.61
C GLN A 51 1.70 -4.16 -23.01
N SER A 52 2.33 -4.27 -21.84
CA SER A 52 2.30 -5.51 -21.05
C SER A 52 0.87 -5.85 -20.62
N GLN A 53 0.64 -7.09 -20.17
CA GLN A 53 -0.67 -7.50 -19.66
C GLN A 53 -1.14 -6.61 -18.49
N PHE A 54 -0.20 -6.21 -17.63
CA PHE A 54 -0.45 -5.31 -16.53
C PHE A 54 0.85 -4.57 -16.13
N GLN A 55 0.68 -3.48 -15.40
CA GLN A 55 1.71 -2.81 -14.61
C GLN A 55 1.32 -2.96 -13.14
N ALA A 56 2.28 -3.27 -12.28
CA ALA A 56 2.07 -3.31 -10.83
C ALA A 56 2.94 -2.24 -10.17
N LEU A 57 2.29 -1.38 -9.39
CA LEU A 57 2.92 -0.36 -8.57
C LEU A 57 2.73 -0.74 -7.11
N CYS A 58 3.78 -0.63 -6.29
CA CYS A 58 3.68 -0.85 -4.85
C CYS A 58 4.22 0.36 -4.09
N PHE A 59 3.47 0.77 -3.09
CA PHE A 59 3.75 1.92 -2.24
C PHE A 59 3.73 1.47 -0.80
N VAL A 60 4.69 1.96 -0.02
CA VAL A 60 4.80 1.67 1.41
C VAL A 60 4.85 3.00 2.13
N THR A 61 3.98 3.22 3.12
CA THR A 61 3.99 4.41 3.96
C THR A 61 3.91 4.02 5.42
N ARG A 62 4.13 4.99 6.31
CA ARG A 62 3.74 4.82 7.70
C ARG A 62 2.23 4.63 7.81
N LEU A 63 1.80 3.76 8.71
CA LEU A 63 0.42 3.66 9.14
C LEU A 63 0.18 4.66 10.27
N HIS A 64 -0.68 5.65 10.03
CA HIS A 64 -1.05 6.61 11.06
C HIS A 64 -2.17 6.05 11.95
N ARG A 65 -2.18 6.47 13.22
CA ARG A 65 -3.26 6.11 14.15
C ARG A 65 -4.58 6.64 13.61
N ASN A 66 -5.65 5.86 13.80
CA ASN A 66 -7.02 6.18 13.39
C ASN A 66 -7.23 6.31 11.88
N GLU A 67 -6.27 5.92 11.05
CA GLU A 67 -6.48 5.87 9.60
C GLU A 67 -7.34 4.67 9.19
N ILE A 68 -7.12 3.52 9.84
CA ILE A 68 -7.78 2.25 9.56
C ILE A 68 -8.26 1.63 10.87
N ILE A 69 -9.40 0.94 10.82
CA ILE A 69 -9.94 0.18 11.96
C ILE A 69 -8.95 -0.94 12.33
N PRO A 70 -8.43 -0.99 13.57
CA PRO A 70 -7.48 -2.01 14.00
C PRO A 70 -7.99 -3.45 13.83
N SER A 71 -7.05 -4.39 13.64
CA SER A 71 -7.31 -5.82 13.41
C SER A 71 -8.30 -6.41 14.42
N GLU A 72 -8.10 -6.17 15.71
CA GLU A 72 -8.94 -6.71 16.78
C GLU A 72 -10.37 -6.15 16.74
N SER A 73 -10.50 -4.85 16.46
CA SER A 73 -11.80 -4.19 16.31
C SER A 73 -12.54 -4.72 15.09
N MET A 74 -11.83 -4.92 13.99
CA MET A 74 -12.39 -5.47 12.76
C MET A 74 -12.83 -6.93 12.94
N ALA A 75 -12.04 -7.75 13.63
CA ALA A 75 -12.39 -9.13 13.97
C ALA A 75 -13.68 -9.19 14.80
N LYS A 76 -13.83 -8.31 15.82
CA LYS A 76 -15.06 -8.20 16.63
C LYS A 76 -16.28 -7.76 15.79
N LEU A 77 -16.09 -6.78 14.92
CA LEU A 77 -17.15 -6.29 14.01
C LEU A 77 -17.65 -7.42 13.09
N ARG A 78 -16.73 -8.17 12.48
CA ARG A 78 -17.02 -9.29 11.58
C ARG A 78 -17.57 -10.51 12.32
N GLN A 79 -17.16 -10.77 13.56
CA GLN A 79 -17.75 -11.83 14.39
C GLN A 79 -19.25 -11.58 14.61
N LYS A 80 -19.62 -10.34 14.94
CA LYS A 80 -21.02 -9.96 15.17
C LYS A 80 -21.81 -9.94 13.86
N ASN A 81 -21.19 -9.48 12.77
CA ASN A 81 -21.83 -9.32 11.47
C ASN A 81 -20.86 -9.68 10.31
N PRO A 82 -20.77 -10.96 9.92
CA PRO A 82 -19.72 -11.43 9.01
C PRO A 82 -19.76 -10.80 7.61
N ARG A 83 -20.97 -10.51 7.12
CA ARG A 83 -21.21 -10.02 5.75
C ARG A 83 -21.71 -8.59 5.66
N THR A 84 -21.77 -7.86 6.78
CA THR A 84 -22.29 -6.49 6.76
C THR A 84 -21.27 -5.56 6.13
N VAL A 85 -21.64 -4.97 5.00
CA VAL A 85 -20.97 -3.81 4.40
C VAL A 85 -21.67 -2.57 4.92
N ARG A 86 -20.92 -1.62 5.47
CA ARG A 86 -21.46 -0.34 5.97
C ARG A 86 -21.20 0.74 4.91
N GLN A 87 -22.15 1.66 4.77
CA GLN A 87 -21.86 2.89 4.04
C GLN A 87 -20.94 3.76 4.87
N ALA A 88 -19.97 4.40 4.21
CA ALA A 88 -19.10 5.37 4.86
C ALA A 88 -19.94 6.54 5.40
N GLU A 89 -19.68 6.94 6.64
CA GLU A 89 -20.36 8.09 7.27
C GLU A 89 -19.94 9.41 6.63
N GLU A 90 -18.72 9.46 6.09
CA GLU A 90 -18.11 10.61 5.43
C GLU A 90 -17.43 10.16 4.14
N VAL A 91 -17.53 10.99 3.10
CA VAL A 91 -16.74 10.86 1.87
C VAL A 91 -15.63 11.91 1.92
N ARG A 92 -14.40 11.47 2.19
CA ARG A 92 -13.22 12.34 2.18
C ARG A 92 -12.81 12.65 0.74
N GLY A 93 -12.23 13.83 0.53
CA GLY A 93 -11.69 14.24 -0.78
C GLY A 93 -10.45 13.45 -1.19
N LEU A 94 -9.97 13.69 -2.41
CA LEU A 94 -8.74 13.09 -2.92
C LEU A 94 -7.52 13.59 -2.13
N GLU A 95 -6.65 12.67 -1.73
CA GLU A 95 -5.36 12.96 -1.12
C GLU A 95 -4.26 12.73 -2.16
N HIS A 96 -3.29 13.65 -2.22
CA HIS A 96 -2.14 13.55 -3.11
C HIS A 96 -0.91 13.18 -2.27
N LEU A 97 -0.23 12.10 -2.65
CA LEU A 97 0.98 11.63 -1.99
C LEU A 97 2.13 11.64 -3.00
N SER A 98 3.27 12.21 -2.61
CA SER A 98 4.50 12.21 -3.42
C SER A 98 5.40 11.07 -2.97
N MET A 99 5.75 10.18 -3.91
CA MET A 99 6.40 8.89 -3.63
C MET A 99 7.82 8.90 -4.20
N ASP A 100 8.65 9.77 -3.64
CA ASP A 100 9.92 10.19 -4.25
C ASP A 100 11.14 9.38 -3.79
N VAL A 101 10.91 8.27 -3.08
CA VAL A 101 11.97 7.40 -2.57
C VAL A 101 11.70 5.95 -2.95
N ALA A 102 12.67 5.30 -3.58
CA ALA A 102 12.65 3.87 -3.82
C ALA A 102 13.11 3.08 -2.59
N VAL A 103 12.48 1.92 -2.38
CA VAL A 103 12.75 0.98 -1.32
C VAL A 103 13.38 -0.28 -1.92
N ASN A 104 14.53 -0.69 -1.38
CA ASN A 104 15.21 -1.90 -1.81
C ASN A 104 14.38 -3.15 -1.43
N PHE A 105 13.80 -3.81 -2.43
CA PHE A 105 12.92 -4.96 -2.24
C PHE A 105 13.57 -6.09 -1.41
N SER A 106 14.85 -6.39 -1.62
CA SER A 106 15.54 -7.48 -0.90
C SER A 106 15.68 -7.20 0.61
N LYS A 107 15.63 -5.94 1.01
CA LYS A 107 15.74 -5.50 2.42
C LYS A 107 14.39 -5.07 3.01
N ALA A 108 13.33 -5.01 2.21
CA ALA A 108 12.05 -4.42 2.60
C ALA A 108 11.33 -5.17 3.72
N ALA A 109 11.64 -6.46 3.95
CA ALA A 109 11.17 -7.20 5.12
C ALA A 109 11.50 -6.52 6.47
N GLN A 110 12.50 -5.64 6.51
CA GLN A 110 12.83 -4.83 7.70
C GLN A 110 11.72 -3.84 8.07
N LEU A 111 10.92 -3.38 7.10
CA LEU A 111 9.75 -2.53 7.36
C LEU A 111 8.53 -3.39 7.71
N SER A 112 8.24 -4.40 6.89
CA SER A 112 7.19 -5.37 7.15
C SER A 112 7.42 -6.63 6.34
N SER A 113 7.21 -7.79 6.94
CA SER A 113 7.31 -9.09 6.26
C SER A 113 6.26 -9.26 5.16
N HIS A 114 5.15 -8.52 5.24
CA HIS A 114 4.07 -8.57 4.25
C HIS A 114 4.48 -8.00 2.89
N ILE A 115 5.50 -7.13 2.83
CA ILE A 115 5.93 -6.47 1.58
C ILE A 115 6.32 -7.49 0.50
N HIS A 116 7.00 -8.58 0.87
CA HIS A 116 7.45 -9.59 -0.09
C HIS A 116 6.29 -10.27 -0.83
N ASN A 117 5.16 -10.47 -0.16
CA ASN A 117 4.00 -11.10 -0.76
C ASN A 117 3.14 -10.07 -1.51
N VAL A 118 2.94 -8.89 -0.92
CA VAL A 118 2.03 -7.87 -1.48
C VAL A 118 2.66 -7.17 -2.68
N CYS A 119 3.97 -6.92 -2.69
CA CYS A 119 4.65 -6.16 -3.74
C CYS A 119 5.38 -7.05 -4.77
N ALA A 120 5.22 -8.37 -4.74
CA ALA A 120 5.99 -9.29 -5.59
C ALA A 120 5.90 -8.99 -7.09
N GLU A 121 4.74 -8.51 -7.56
CA GLU A 121 4.51 -8.18 -8.96
C GLU A 121 5.05 -6.80 -9.37
N ALA A 122 5.35 -5.93 -8.41
CA ALA A 122 5.89 -4.59 -8.65
C ALA A 122 7.41 -4.66 -8.92
N LYS A 123 7.75 -5.12 -10.13
CA LYS A 123 9.13 -5.42 -10.52
C LYS A 123 10.01 -4.19 -10.73
N GLU A 124 9.41 -3.03 -10.98
CA GLU A 124 10.15 -1.79 -11.26
C GLU A 124 10.79 -1.25 -9.98
N ALA A 125 9.97 -0.85 -9.02
CA ALA A 125 10.39 -0.46 -7.69
C ALA A 125 9.22 -0.49 -6.70
N ILE A 126 9.57 -0.38 -5.42
CA ILE A 126 8.63 -0.08 -4.34
C ILE A 126 8.90 1.35 -3.92
N TYR A 127 7.87 2.15 -3.77
CA TYR A 127 8.01 3.57 -3.52
C TYR A 127 7.51 3.96 -2.12
N THR A 128 8.10 5.01 -1.56
CA THR A 128 7.72 5.59 -0.27
C THR A 128 7.92 7.10 -0.25
N ARG A 129 7.48 7.75 0.83
CA ARG A 129 7.59 9.20 1.04
C ARG A 129 8.85 9.51 1.85
N GLU A 130 9.48 10.64 1.57
CA GLU A 130 10.64 11.09 2.33
C GLU A 130 10.33 11.32 3.83
N GLU A 131 9.10 11.72 4.15
CA GLU A 131 8.65 11.87 5.55
C GLU A 131 8.58 10.55 6.31
N ASP A 132 8.21 9.46 5.63
CA ASP A 132 8.14 8.13 6.24
C ASP A 132 9.53 7.54 6.45
N VAL A 133 10.44 7.81 5.51
CA VAL A 133 11.87 7.46 5.63
C VAL A 133 12.47 8.06 6.90
N LYS A 134 12.23 9.35 7.16
CA LYS A 134 12.70 10.02 8.39
C LYS A 134 12.23 9.28 9.64
N PHE A 135 10.94 8.93 9.70
CA PHE A 135 10.38 8.17 10.80
C PHE A 135 11.03 6.78 10.99
N TRP A 136 11.27 6.04 9.91
CA TRP A 136 11.88 4.71 10.01
C TRP A 136 13.37 4.76 10.36
N LEU A 137 14.10 5.76 9.87
CA LEU A 137 15.49 5.99 10.28
C LEU A 137 15.60 6.28 11.78
N GLU A 138 14.71 7.11 12.34
CA GLU A 138 14.64 7.37 13.78
C GLU A 138 14.33 6.11 14.61
N LYS A 139 13.59 5.16 14.03
CA LYS A 139 13.29 3.85 14.61
C LYS A 139 14.44 2.84 14.47
N GLY A 140 15.53 3.21 13.78
CA GLY A 140 16.73 2.39 13.62
C GLY A 140 16.74 1.50 12.39
N VAL A 141 15.89 1.76 11.39
CA VAL A 141 15.96 1.08 10.09
C VAL A 141 17.23 1.53 9.34
N ASP A 142 17.91 0.59 8.69
CA ASP A 142 19.12 0.87 7.91
C ASP A 142 18.78 1.78 6.70
N GLY A 143 19.46 2.93 6.62
CA GLY A 143 19.28 3.89 5.53
C GLY A 143 19.64 3.36 4.15
N SER A 144 20.46 2.29 4.06
CA SER A 144 20.75 1.62 2.78
C SER A 144 19.55 0.89 2.17
N LEU A 145 18.41 0.89 2.86
CA LEU A 145 17.12 0.45 2.34
C LEU A 145 16.51 1.47 1.36
N PHE A 146 16.88 2.75 1.45
CA PHE A 146 16.21 3.84 0.76
C PHE A 146 17.11 4.51 -0.27
N GLU A 147 16.55 4.83 -1.42
CA GLU A 147 17.21 5.57 -2.50
C GLU A 147 16.29 6.71 -2.95
N VAL A 148 16.72 7.95 -2.75
CA VAL A 148 15.96 9.13 -3.21
C VAL A 148 15.99 9.16 -4.73
N LEU A 149 14.81 9.21 -5.33
CA LEU A 149 14.68 9.26 -6.78
C LEU A 149 15.02 10.67 -7.28
N PRO A 150 15.66 10.80 -8.45
CA PRO A 150 15.86 12.11 -9.06
C PRO A 150 14.49 12.74 -9.33
N GLN A 151 14.31 13.99 -8.90
CA GLN A 151 13.15 14.77 -9.32
C GLN A 151 13.32 15.12 -10.79
N ASP A 152 12.49 14.54 -11.66
CA ASP A 152 12.39 14.95 -13.06
C ASP A 152 11.91 16.41 -13.10
N SER A 153 12.86 17.34 -13.11
CA SER A 153 12.63 18.75 -13.36
C SER A 153 12.62 19.08 -14.85
N ASP A 154 12.71 18.06 -15.73
CA ASP A 154 12.84 18.21 -17.18
C ASP A 154 11.91 17.25 -17.96
N LEU A 155 10.61 17.23 -17.62
CA LEU A 155 9.61 16.86 -18.62
C LEU A 155 9.13 18.16 -19.27
N PRO A 156 9.52 18.47 -20.52
CA PRO A 156 8.96 19.62 -21.21
C PRO A 156 7.45 19.42 -21.33
N ASP A 157 6.69 20.44 -20.98
CA ASP A 157 5.24 20.51 -21.19
C ASP A 157 4.94 20.05 -22.62
N LEU A 158 4.19 18.95 -22.75
CA LEU A 158 3.68 18.40 -24.01
C LEU A 158 2.30 18.97 -24.31
#